data_AF-Q1YJR8-F1
#
_entry.id   AF-Q1YJR8-F1
#
_cell.length_a   1.000
_cell.length_b   1.000
_cell.length_c   1.000
_cell.angle_alpha   90.00
_cell.angle_beta   90.00
_cell.angle_gamma   90.00
#
_symmetry.space_group_name_H-M   'P 1'
#
loop_
_entity.id
_entity.type
_entity.pdbx_description
1 polymer ?
#
loop_
_entity_poly.entity_id
_entity_poly.type
_entity_poly.pdbx_seq_one_letter_code
_entity_poly.pdbx_strand_id
1 'polypeptide(L)'
;MSEIQAPTSEHNDLVGDVRAHLRLATGEHLAEMLMAAAGNAEEGAARHEPHLDDADLADLMTALRAAQAVAMEELPVTFTRGEILLGFRAIGALLRAWNQTAAQRSTWSDILADRRDQARILRNCLHNVVLSETISHRLAARRQAVVDGLAEFGEPFYPEARAPSAHTVFD
;
A
#
# COMPACT_ATOMS: atom_id res chain seq x y z
N MET A 1 41.10 -7.99 15.36
CA MET A 1 40.01 -9.00 15.34
C MET A 1 38.73 -8.21 15.53
N SER A 2 37.97 -7.98 14.46
CA SER A 2 36.70 -7.26 14.55
C SER A 2 35.63 -8.23 15.04
N GLU A 3 35.05 -7.97 16.20
CA GLU A 3 33.85 -8.64 16.67
C GLU A 3 32.71 -8.34 15.69
N ILE A 4 32.16 -9.39 15.08
CA ILE A 4 30.91 -9.31 14.33
C ILE A 4 29.82 -9.23 15.40
N GLN A 5 29.34 -8.01 15.63
CA GLN A 5 28.24 -7.74 16.54
C GLN A 5 26.98 -8.42 15.99
N ALA A 6 26.39 -9.31 16.77
CA ALA A 6 25.18 -10.03 16.37
C ALA A 6 24.04 -9.01 16.08
N PRO A 7 23.24 -9.21 15.02
CA PRO A 7 22.13 -8.31 14.72
C PRO A 7 21.15 -8.27 15.91
N THR A 8 20.85 -7.07 16.43
CA THR A 8 19.92 -6.92 17.57
C THR A 8 18.48 -7.20 17.14
N SER A 9 17.57 -7.55 18.05
CA SER A 9 16.23 -8.09 17.70
C SER A 9 15.42 -7.20 16.74
N GLU A 10 15.49 -5.88 16.89
CA GLU A 10 14.85 -4.90 15.97
C GLU A 10 15.34 -4.99 14.50
N HIS A 11 16.48 -5.64 14.23
CA HIS A 11 17.04 -5.83 12.89
C HIS A 11 16.42 -7.00 12.15
N ASN A 12 16.17 -8.11 12.85
CA ASN A 12 15.44 -9.25 12.29
C ASN A 12 13.99 -8.88 11.98
N ASP A 13 13.43 -7.94 12.75
CA ASP A 13 12.07 -7.45 12.56
C ASP A 13 11.93 -6.71 11.23
N LEU A 14 12.85 -5.80 10.87
CA LEU A 14 12.71 -5.02 9.63
C LEU A 14 12.83 -5.85 8.34
N VAL A 15 13.77 -6.80 8.28
CA VAL A 15 13.90 -7.74 7.16
C VAL A 15 12.66 -8.63 7.06
N GLY A 16 12.19 -9.13 8.22
CA GLY A 16 10.96 -9.90 8.34
C GLY A 16 9.74 -9.13 7.84
N ASP A 17 9.63 -7.85 8.18
CA ASP A 17 8.51 -7.00 7.79
C ASP A 17 8.51 -6.72 6.28
N VAL A 18 9.65 -6.35 5.69
CA VAL A 18 9.73 -6.16 4.23
C VAL A 18 9.33 -7.45 3.52
N ARG A 19 9.83 -8.60 3.97
CA ARG A 19 9.49 -9.91 3.42
C ARG A 19 7.99 -10.20 3.54
N ALA A 20 7.40 -9.98 4.72
CA ALA A 20 5.99 -10.21 4.98
C ALA A 20 5.13 -9.33 4.08
N HIS A 21 5.39 -8.03 4.04
CA HIS A 21 4.66 -7.07 3.21
C HIS A 21 4.75 -7.43 1.72
N LEU A 22 5.93 -7.75 1.19
CA LEU A 22 6.08 -8.15 -0.21
C LEU A 22 5.32 -9.44 -0.55
N ARG A 23 5.25 -10.40 0.38
CA ARG A 23 4.50 -11.66 0.16
C ARG A 23 2.98 -11.48 0.29
N LEU A 24 2.55 -10.53 1.12
CA LEU A 24 1.13 -10.23 1.34
C LEU A 24 0.58 -9.19 0.35
N ALA A 25 1.44 -8.53 -0.44
CA ALA A 25 1.08 -7.55 -1.46
C ALA A 25 0.26 -8.16 -2.60
N THR A 26 -1.02 -8.40 -2.33
CA THR A 26 -1.99 -9.05 -3.21
C THR A 26 -3.38 -8.47 -2.99
N GLY A 27 -4.20 -8.47 -4.05
CA GLY A 27 -5.61 -8.08 -3.99
C GLY A 27 -5.85 -6.73 -3.32
N GLU A 28 -6.83 -6.69 -2.41
CA GLU A 28 -7.31 -5.48 -1.72
C GLU A 28 -6.23 -4.77 -0.89
N HIS A 29 -5.20 -5.48 -0.42
CA HIS A 29 -4.14 -4.91 0.43
C HIS A 29 -2.87 -4.54 -0.35
N LEU A 30 -2.87 -4.68 -1.68
CA LEU A 30 -1.69 -4.48 -2.51
C LEU A 30 -1.01 -3.13 -2.28
N ALA A 31 -1.78 -2.03 -2.35
CA ALA A 31 -1.21 -0.69 -2.23
C ALA A 31 -0.64 -0.43 -0.82
N GLU A 32 -1.34 -0.88 0.21
CA GLU A 32 -0.93 -0.75 1.61
C GLU A 32 0.35 -1.54 1.89
N MET A 33 0.40 -2.81 1.48
CA MET A 33 1.56 -3.66 1.69
C MET A 33 2.78 -3.17 0.91
N LEU A 34 2.61 -2.72 -0.34
CA LEU A 34 3.71 -2.13 -1.11
C LEU A 34 4.21 -0.81 -0.52
N MET A 35 3.31 0.01 0.02
CA MET A 35 3.67 1.26 0.71
C MET A 35 4.52 0.95 1.96
N ALA A 36 4.11 -0.03 2.77
CA ALA A 36 4.84 -0.46 3.95
C ALA A 36 6.21 -1.07 3.60
N ALA A 37 6.27 -1.94 2.59
CA ALA A 37 7.52 -2.51 2.10
C ALA A 37 8.51 -1.44 1.61
N ALA A 38 8.02 -0.44 0.86
CA ALA A 38 8.84 0.67 0.39
C ALA A 38 9.38 1.53 1.54
N GLY A 39 8.53 1.84 2.53
CA GLY A 39 8.93 2.60 3.73
C GLY A 39 10.01 1.88 4.53
N ASN A 40 9.83 0.58 4.78
CA ASN A 40 10.81 -0.21 5.51
C ASN A 40 12.12 -0.35 4.71
N ALA A 41 12.05 -0.51 3.38
CA ALA A 41 13.22 -0.54 2.50
C ALA A 41 14.03 0.77 2.55
N GLU A 42 13.35 1.93 2.56
CA GLU A 42 13.97 3.24 2.77
C GLU A 42 14.65 3.34 4.13
N GLU A 43 13.96 2.90 5.20
CA GLU A 43 14.47 2.97 6.57
C GLU A 43 15.75 2.16 6.73
N GLY A 44 15.74 0.88 6.34
CA GLY A 44 16.95 0.06 6.46
C GLY A 44 18.08 0.59 5.57
N ALA A 45 17.77 1.20 4.42
CA ALA A 45 18.81 1.74 3.56
C ALA A 45 19.50 2.95 4.19
N ALA A 46 18.86 3.65 5.13
CA ALA A 46 19.48 4.73 5.89
C ALA A 46 20.47 4.22 6.96
N ARG A 47 20.39 2.95 7.36
CA ARG A 47 21.27 2.35 8.38
C ARG A 47 22.70 2.17 7.84
N HIS A 48 23.68 2.43 8.70
CA HIS A 48 25.10 2.54 8.33
C HIS A 48 25.88 1.22 8.40
N GLU A 49 25.29 0.17 8.96
CA GLU A 49 25.90 -1.17 9.00
C GLU A 49 25.24 -2.07 7.95
N PRO A 50 25.96 -2.98 7.29
CA PRO A 50 25.34 -4.01 6.46
C PRO A 50 24.55 -4.97 7.35
N HIS A 51 23.30 -5.23 7.00
CA HIS A 51 22.33 -5.94 7.86
C HIS A 51 21.50 -6.96 7.06
N LEU A 52 22.01 -7.40 5.92
CA LEU A 52 21.34 -8.36 5.06
C LEU A 52 22.39 -9.32 4.50
N ASP A 53 22.26 -10.61 4.80
CA ASP A 53 23.10 -11.62 4.16
C ASP A 53 22.64 -11.91 2.72
N ASP A 54 23.45 -12.65 1.96
CA ASP A 54 23.16 -12.93 0.55
C ASP A 54 21.90 -13.80 0.37
N ALA A 55 21.58 -14.67 1.33
CA ALA A 55 20.42 -15.55 1.27
C ALA A 55 19.12 -14.75 1.48
N ASP A 56 19.11 -13.89 2.49
CA ASP A 56 18.01 -12.97 2.78
C ASP A 56 17.82 -11.97 1.64
N LEU A 57 18.90 -11.45 1.04
CA LEU A 57 18.81 -10.61 -0.15
C LEU A 57 18.18 -11.35 -1.32
N ALA A 58 18.60 -12.59 -1.59
CA ALA A 58 18.04 -13.39 -2.68
C ALA A 58 16.54 -13.66 -2.48
N ASP A 59 16.13 -13.97 -1.24
CA ASP A 59 14.72 -14.18 -0.88
C ASP A 59 13.90 -12.89 -1.06
N LEU A 60 14.38 -11.75 -0.51
CA LEU A 60 13.70 -10.47 -0.66
C LEU A 60 13.58 -10.05 -2.14
N MET A 61 14.63 -10.23 -2.94
CA MET A 61 14.59 -9.94 -4.37
C MET A 61 13.60 -10.84 -5.12
N THR A 62 13.41 -12.08 -4.66
CA THR A 62 12.40 -13.00 -5.22
C THR A 62 11.00 -12.55 -4.85
N ALA A 63 10.75 -12.22 -3.58
CA ALA A 63 9.47 -11.68 -3.12
C ALA A 63 9.13 -10.35 -3.84
N LEU A 64 10.12 -9.48 -4.03
CA LEU A 64 9.96 -8.21 -4.73
C LEU A 64 9.53 -8.42 -6.19
N ARG A 65 10.09 -9.40 -6.89
CA ARG A 65 9.69 -9.73 -8.28
C ARG A 65 8.27 -10.29 -8.36
N ALA A 66 7.88 -11.13 -7.40
CA ALA A 66 6.52 -11.65 -7.32
C ALA A 66 5.51 -10.52 -7.09
N ALA A 67 5.79 -9.65 -6.12
CA ALA A 67 4.98 -8.46 -5.85
C ALA A 67 4.92 -7.50 -7.05
N GLN A 68 6.02 -7.37 -7.81
CA GLN A 68 6.04 -6.57 -9.04
C GLN A 68 5.08 -7.12 -10.09
N ALA A 69 5.01 -8.45 -10.27
CA ALA A 69 4.10 -9.06 -11.23
C ALA A 69 2.64 -8.73 -10.89
N VAL A 70 2.27 -8.90 -9.62
CA VAL A 70 0.94 -8.56 -9.11
C VAL A 70 0.66 -7.07 -9.28
N ALA A 71 1.61 -6.20 -8.92
CA ALA A 71 1.47 -4.75 -9.06
C ALA A 71 1.21 -4.31 -10.51
N MET A 72 1.80 -4.99 -11.49
CA MET A 72 1.63 -4.69 -12.90
C MET A 72 0.28 -5.11 -13.47
N GLU A 73 -0.47 -5.94 -12.73
CA GLU A 73 -1.79 -6.45 -13.09
C GLU A 73 -2.90 -5.72 -12.33
N GLU A 74 -2.68 -5.44 -11.04
CA GLU A 74 -3.73 -5.07 -10.09
C GLU A 74 -3.67 -3.59 -9.65
N LEU A 75 -2.53 -2.89 -9.82
CA LEU A 75 -2.50 -1.47 -9.44
C LEU A 75 -3.43 -0.64 -10.35
N PRO A 76 -4.05 0.43 -9.82
CA PRO A 76 -4.94 1.28 -10.59
C PRO A 76 -4.27 1.85 -11.84
N VAL A 77 -5.07 2.11 -12.87
CA VAL A 77 -4.62 2.66 -14.17
C VAL A 77 -3.94 4.03 -14.08
N THR A 78 -4.03 4.70 -12.93
CA THR A 78 -3.28 5.93 -12.64
C THR A 78 -1.78 5.68 -12.54
N PHE A 79 -1.34 4.44 -12.32
CA PHE A 79 0.04 4.03 -12.46
C PHE A 79 0.35 3.58 -13.88
N THR A 80 1.36 4.18 -14.48
CA THR A 80 1.95 3.63 -15.70
C THR A 80 2.83 2.43 -15.37
N ARG A 81 2.93 1.49 -16.32
CA ARG A 81 3.90 0.37 -16.25
C ARG A 81 5.33 0.86 -15.99
N GLY A 82 5.70 2.02 -16.55
CA GLY A 82 7.01 2.63 -16.35
C GLY A 82 7.26 3.05 -14.90
N GLU A 83 6.28 3.68 -14.26
CA GLU A 83 6.37 4.11 -12.86
C GLU A 83 6.47 2.92 -11.90
N ILE A 84 5.68 1.87 -12.14
CA ILE A 84 5.76 0.62 -11.36
C ILE A 84 7.16 0.03 -11.48
N LEU A 85 7.66 -0.17 -12.71
CA LEU A 85 9.00 -0.71 -12.93
C LEU A 85 10.09 0.15 -12.29
N LEU A 86 9.98 1.48 -12.37
CA LEU A 86 10.95 2.39 -11.78
C LEU A 86 10.96 2.27 -10.25
N GLY A 87 9.78 2.28 -9.62
CA GLY A 87 9.64 2.14 -8.18
C GLY A 87 10.17 0.80 -7.66
N PHE A 88 9.86 -0.31 -8.32
CA PHE A 88 10.38 -1.64 -7.93
C PHE A 88 11.90 -1.75 -8.11
N ARG A 89 12.46 -1.16 -9.18
CA ARG A 89 13.91 -1.07 -9.36
C ARG A 89 14.58 -0.23 -8.26
N ALA A 90 13.92 0.84 -7.82
CA ALA A 90 14.39 1.68 -6.73
C ALA A 90 14.42 0.90 -5.42
N ILE A 91 13.33 0.23 -5.05
CA ILE A 91 13.27 -0.65 -3.86
C ILE A 91 14.37 -1.73 -3.94
N GLY A 92 14.51 -2.41 -5.07
CA GLY A 92 15.56 -3.42 -5.23
C GLY A 92 16.98 -2.88 -5.09
N ALA A 93 17.23 -1.62 -5.47
CA ALA A 93 18.52 -0.97 -5.24
C ALA A 93 18.74 -0.64 -3.75
N LEU A 94 17.68 -0.22 -3.04
CA LEU A 94 17.73 0.00 -1.60
C LEU A 94 18.07 -1.30 -0.86
N LEU A 95 17.40 -2.41 -1.19
CA LEU A 95 17.67 -3.72 -0.57
C LEU A 95 19.11 -4.19 -0.82
N ARG A 96 19.65 -3.98 -2.02
CA ARG A 96 21.07 -4.27 -2.28
C ARG A 96 22.00 -3.40 -1.44
N ALA A 97 21.64 -2.16 -1.16
CA ALA A 97 22.43 -1.28 -0.30
C ALA A 97 22.47 -1.77 1.16
N TRP A 98 21.52 -2.59 1.60
CA TRP A 98 21.53 -3.21 2.94
C TRP A 98 22.61 -4.28 3.09
N ASN A 99 22.92 -4.97 1.99
CA ASN A 99 23.97 -5.99 1.93
C ASN A 99 25.38 -5.37 1.71
N GLN A 100 25.46 -4.07 1.45
CA GLN A 100 26.72 -3.38 1.18
C GLN A 100 27.32 -2.73 2.43
N THR A 101 28.65 -2.81 2.52
CA THR A 101 29.44 -2.04 3.49
C THR A 101 29.35 -0.53 3.23
N ALA A 102 29.64 0.29 4.25
CA ALA A 102 29.68 1.75 4.11
C ALA A 102 30.65 2.22 3.00
N ALA A 103 31.80 1.54 2.84
CA ALA A 103 32.78 1.84 1.79
C ALA A 103 32.26 1.52 0.37
N GLN A 104 31.46 0.46 0.22
CA GLN A 104 30.81 0.16 -1.06
C GLN A 104 29.72 1.19 -1.38
N ARG A 105 28.91 1.57 -0.39
CA ARG A 105 27.82 2.55 -0.59
C ARG A 105 28.32 3.95 -0.95
N SER A 106 29.44 4.39 -0.39
CA SER A 106 29.99 5.72 -0.68
C SER A 106 30.34 5.90 -2.17
N THR A 107 30.68 4.81 -2.87
CA THR A 107 30.95 4.87 -4.32
C THR A 107 29.69 5.11 -5.18
N TRP A 108 28.49 5.00 -4.60
CA TRP A 108 27.20 5.15 -5.29
C TRP A 108 26.26 6.11 -4.56
N SER A 109 26.79 7.05 -3.75
CA SER A 109 25.98 7.89 -2.86
C SER A 109 24.86 8.65 -3.57
N ASP A 110 25.17 9.26 -4.72
CA ASP A 110 24.23 10.10 -5.47
C ASP A 110 23.15 9.23 -6.13
N ILE A 111 23.57 8.09 -6.70
CA ILE A 111 22.66 7.11 -7.28
C ILE A 111 21.73 6.57 -6.19
N LEU A 112 22.24 6.27 -4.99
CA LEU A 112 21.43 5.77 -3.88
C LEU A 112 20.42 6.83 -3.39
N ALA A 113 20.80 8.11 -3.39
CA ALA A 113 19.88 9.20 -3.11
C ALA A 113 18.73 9.25 -4.13
N ASP A 114 19.04 9.19 -5.43
CA ASP A 114 18.03 9.14 -6.49
C ASP A 114 17.10 7.92 -6.34
N ARG A 115 17.64 6.76 -5.92
CA ARG A 115 16.82 5.56 -5.66
C ARG A 115 15.93 5.73 -4.44
N ARG A 116 16.39 6.39 -3.37
CA ARG A 116 15.52 6.72 -2.23
C ARG A 116 14.38 7.63 -2.66
N ASP A 117 14.67 8.66 -3.47
CA ASP A 117 13.63 9.57 -3.93
C ASP A 117 12.62 8.87 -4.86
N GLN A 118 13.08 7.98 -5.75
CA GLN A 118 12.19 7.16 -6.59
C GLN A 118 11.30 6.22 -5.76
N ALA A 119 11.86 5.57 -4.73
CA ALA A 119 11.09 4.71 -3.83
C ALA A 119 10.06 5.53 -3.04
N ARG A 120 10.44 6.73 -2.59
CA ARG A 120 9.55 7.66 -1.89
C ARG A 120 8.40 8.16 -2.76
N ILE A 121 8.66 8.46 -4.04
CA ILE A 121 7.63 8.82 -5.01
C ILE A 121 6.61 7.67 -5.12
N LEU A 122 7.07 6.44 -5.35
CA LEU A 122 6.19 5.28 -5.42
C LEU A 122 5.35 5.15 -4.14
N ARG A 123 5.99 5.19 -2.96
CA ARG A 123 5.32 5.11 -1.66
C ARG A 123 4.22 6.17 -1.50
N ASN A 124 4.50 7.41 -1.87
CA ASN A 124 3.53 8.50 -1.77
C ASN A 124 2.35 8.29 -2.74
N CYS A 125 2.60 7.79 -3.96
CA CYS A 125 1.54 7.44 -4.89
C CYS A 125 0.67 6.29 -4.35
N LEU A 126 1.27 5.27 -3.75
CA LEU A 126 0.55 4.16 -3.12
C LEU A 126 -0.26 4.65 -1.91
N HIS A 127 0.29 5.55 -1.10
CA HIS A 127 -0.43 6.20 -0.01
C HIS A 127 -1.69 6.93 -0.49
N ASN A 128 -1.60 7.63 -1.62
CA ASN A 128 -2.75 8.31 -2.21
C ASN A 128 -3.85 7.34 -2.66
N VAL A 129 -3.49 6.14 -3.15
CA VAL A 129 -4.47 5.08 -3.47
C VAL A 129 -5.20 4.63 -2.20
N VAL A 130 -4.46 4.24 -1.17
CA VAL A 130 -5.02 3.79 0.11
C VAL A 130 -5.92 4.88 0.73
N LEU A 131 -5.50 6.14 0.65
CA LEU A 131 -6.29 7.27 1.13
C LEU A 131 -7.58 7.46 0.32
N SER A 132 -7.53 7.30 -1.00
CA SER A 132 -8.69 7.41 -1.89
C SER A 132 -9.73 6.33 -1.61
N GLU A 133 -9.28 5.09 -1.40
CA GLU A 133 -10.12 3.95 -1.00
C GLU A 133 -10.78 4.23 0.35
N THR A 134 -9.99 4.66 1.34
CA THR A 134 -10.49 5.02 2.67
C THR A 134 -11.56 6.10 2.62
N ILE A 135 -11.36 7.15 1.81
CA ILE A 135 -12.35 8.21 1.63
C ILE A 135 -13.63 7.65 0.99
N SER A 136 -13.49 6.81 -0.03
CA SER A 136 -14.62 6.16 -0.72
C SER A 136 -15.44 5.30 0.23
N HIS A 137 -14.80 4.50 1.08
CA HIS A 137 -15.47 3.71 2.12
C HIS A 137 -16.22 4.59 3.13
N ARG A 138 -15.58 5.66 3.62
CA ARG A 138 -16.24 6.60 4.55
C ARG A 138 -17.46 7.26 3.90
N LEU A 139 -17.37 7.61 2.62
CA LEU A 139 -18.48 8.20 1.88
C LEU A 139 -19.62 7.21 1.68
N ALA A 140 -19.32 5.95 1.35
CA ALA A 140 -20.31 4.89 1.22
C ALA A 140 -21.03 4.64 2.56
N ALA A 141 -20.29 4.53 3.67
CA ALA A 141 -20.86 4.36 5.00
C ALA A 141 -21.78 5.53 5.40
N ARG A 142 -21.38 6.78 5.11
CA ARG A 142 -22.23 7.96 5.34
C ARG A 142 -23.52 7.92 4.51
N ARG A 143 -23.43 7.52 3.24
CA ARG A 143 -24.62 7.38 2.37
C ARG A 143 -25.56 6.30 2.91
N GLN A 144 -25.02 5.15 3.33
CA GLN A 144 -25.82 4.07 3.89
C GLN A 144 -26.53 4.52 5.16
N ALA A 145 -25.85 5.20 6.08
CA ALA A 145 -26.46 5.73 7.30
C ALA A 145 -27.63 6.71 7.02
N VAL A 146 -27.53 7.52 5.96
CA VAL A 146 -28.63 8.40 5.53
C VAL A 146 -29.80 7.59 4.97
N VAL A 147 -29.53 6.56 4.16
CA VAL A 147 -30.58 5.67 3.61
C VAL A 147 -31.29 4.93 4.72
N ASP A 148 -30.55 4.36 5.67
CA ASP A 148 -31.11 3.63 6.83
C ASP A 148 -31.97 4.56 7.68
N GLY A 149 -31.50 5.78 7.95
CA GLY A 149 -32.29 6.78 8.65
C GLY A 149 -33.57 7.15 7.90
N LEU A 150 -33.50 7.39 6.58
CA LEU A 150 -34.70 7.68 5.78
C LEU A 150 -35.68 6.49 5.75
N ALA A 151 -35.19 5.26 5.76
CA ALA A 151 -36.03 4.07 5.83
C ALA A 151 -36.69 3.90 7.22
N GLU A 152 -36.02 4.31 8.29
CA GLU A 152 -36.55 4.29 9.66
C GLU A 152 -37.59 5.40 9.90
N PHE A 153 -37.40 6.59 9.32
CA PHE A 153 -38.37 7.71 9.42
C PHE A 153 -39.49 7.65 8.37
N GLY A 154 -39.33 6.84 7.32
CA GLY A 154 -40.29 6.67 6.24
C GLY A 154 -41.30 5.58 6.54
N GLU A 155 -42.22 5.79 7.49
CA GLU A 155 -43.53 5.15 7.33
C GLU A 155 -44.07 5.57 5.95
N PRO A 156 -44.61 4.66 5.15
CA PRO A 156 -45.19 5.04 3.88
C PRO A 156 -46.37 5.97 4.19
N PHE A 157 -46.21 7.25 3.87
CA PHE A 157 -47.33 8.17 3.76
C PHE A 157 -48.17 7.69 2.59
N TYR A 158 -49.01 6.69 2.82
CA TYR A 158 -50.23 6.51 2.07
C TYR A 158 -51.16 7.59 2.63
N PRO A 159 -51.34 8.75 1.98
CA PRO A 159 -52.56 9.48 2.25
C PRO A 159 -53.65 8.50 1.85
N GLU A 160 -54.44 8.04 2.81
CA GLU A 160 -55.70 7.39 2.52
C GLU A 160 -56.43 8.36 1.59
N ALA A 161 -56.35 8.09 0.30
CA ALA A 161 -57.24 8.66 -0.67
C ALA A 161 -58.59 8.10 -0.28
N ARG A 162 -59.27 8.79 0.66
CA ARG A 162 -60.71 8.79 0.75
C ARG A 162 -61.17 9.19 -0.64
N ALA A 163 -61.41 8.18 -1.49
CA ALA A 163 -62.23 8.35 -2.65
C ALA A 163 -63.51 9.02 -2.13
N PRO A 164 -63.87 10.22 -2.62
CA PRO A 164 -65.13 10.80 -2.25
C PRO A 164 -66.20 9.79 -2.65
N SER A 165 -66.97 9.32 -1.66
CA SER A 165 -68.15 8.50 -1.88
C SER A 165 -68.98 9.21 -2.94
N ALA A 166 -69.02 8.62 -4.14
CA ALA A 166 -69.83 9.13 -5.23
C ALA A 166 -71.25 9.30 -4.70
N HIS A 167 -71.74 10.54 -4.76
CA HIS A 167 -73.12 10.88 -4.53
C HIS A 167 -74.00 9.93 -5.34
N THR A 168 -74.80 9.11 -4.64
CA THR A 168 -76.06 8.60 -5.17
C THR A 168 -76.95 9.79 -5.53
N VAL A 169 -77.07 10.05 -6.82
CA VAL A 169 -78.19 10.73 -7.46
C VAL A 169 -78.50 9.92 -8.72
N PHE A 170 -79.76 9.96 -9.16
CA PHE A 170 -80.47 9.15 -10.17
C PHE A 170 -81.29 8.02 -9.51
N ASP A 171 -82.63 8.06 -9.46
CA ASP A 171 -83.67 9.03 -9.84
C ASP A 171 -84.85 8.84 -8.86
#